data_AF-A0A7S4A3R5-F1
#
_entry.id   AF-A0A7S4A3R5-F1
#
_cell.length_a   1.000
_cell.length_b   1.000
_cell.length_c   1.000
_cell.angle_alpha   90.00
_cell.angle_beta   90.00
_cell.angle_gamma   90.00
#
_symmetry.space_group_name_H-M   'P 1'
#
loop_
_entity.id
_entity.type
_entity.pdbx_description
1 polymer ?
#
loop_
_entity_poly.entity_id
_entity_poly.type
_entity_poly.pdbx_seq_one_letter_code
_entity_poly.pdbx_strand_id
1 'polypeptide(L)'
;MRIPALLLCIRITAAVWPSYDTAAQLPKDARARLDRNLVVTGAGCERTQLRLDQLREPREAAVAGGELARLLKVEDCGVVCLLRGAPIALVAATADLRRYAGDTIDAALEAGDHSRAHAAEKELDEWYDRDCSAVELGFITYGNAANVYWVHPRSGERHMQRRLIPGDEGTVWLTAGLGHRFVVVEEASGETLGEYEATHDAIHTIVAAPRPISKRSAEQWKRTEDDLRKFEQNRANRVKRTWTKRGYDRAPLPPALFADIATYWYNNAATCLVYEEWGADSAHVNWWSAPPEMCYLPFGLKRRWHDALRPLVEAWIGDVELEDTDLYGLRRYTRGSTLMPHVDREETHAASVIVNIGQYGMDEAWPLQIYDLHSGEMTNVTMEPGELLFYESAKCLHGREVPLQGDAFVSLFAHYRPRDAPRWFLEDKTEALEWAYDGLPYSLGDAEEQVGSRTRTFVVEDASSPALGEL
;
A
#
# COMPACT_ATOMS: atom_id res chain seq x y z
N MET A 1 -22.92 62.19 9.55
CA MET A 1 -21.51 61.72 9.53
C MET A 1 -21.48 60.33 8.93
N ARG A 2 -20.98 60.18 7.69
CA ARG A 2 -20.74 58.88 7.05
C ARG A 2 -19.25 58.57 7.23
N ILE A 3 -18.95 57.48 7.92
CA ILE A 3 -17.59 56.95 8.04
C ILE A 3 -17.32 56.17 6.75
N PRO A 4 -16.23 56.42 6.01
CA PRO A 4 -15.92 55.63 4.83
C PRO A 4 -15.31 54.29 5.26
N ALA A 5 -15.83 53.21 4.70
CA ALA A 5 -15.26 51.87 4.79
C ALA A 5 -13.91 51.88 4.06
N LEU A 6 -12.82 51.89 4.83
CA LEU A 6 -11.48 51.61 4.30
C LEU A 6 -11.42 50.11 4.04
N LEU A 7 -11.52 49.69 2.76
CA LEU A 7 -11.15 48.35 2.35
C LEU A 7 -9.67 48.16 2.70
N LEU A 8 -9.40 47.40 3.76
CA LEU A 8 -8.07 46.90 4.05
C LEU A 8 -7.78 45.78 3.03
N CYS A 9 -7.29 46.14 1.85
CA CYS A 9 -6.64 45.19 0.96
C CYS A 9 -5.35 44.71 1.65
N ILE A 10 -5.47 43.65 2.45
CA ILE A 10 -4.32 42.85 2.87
C ILE A 10 -3.73 42.28 1.57
N ARG A 11 -2.63 42.87 1.11
CA ARG A 11 -1.77 42.21 0.12
C ARG A 11 -1.21 40.97 0.82
N ILE A 12 -1.85 39.82 0.59
CA ILE A 12 -1.24 38.53 0.87
C ILE A 12 -0.06 38.46 -0.09
N THR A 13 1.15 38.71 0.41
CA THR A 13 2.36 38.34 -0.33
C THR A 13 2.35 36.82 -0.39
N ALA A 14 2.19 36.25 -1.59
CA ALA A 14 2.33 34.80 -1.79
C ALA A 14 3.64 34.35 -1.13
N ALA A 15 3.57 33.26 -0.36
CA ALA A 15 4.78 32.70 0.21
C ALA A 15 5.72 32.35 -0.95
N VAL A 16 7.01 32.66 -0.83
CA VAL A 16 7.97 32.21 -1.85
C VAL A 16 8.12 30.71 -1.69
N TRP A 17 7.51 29.95 -2.59
CA TRP A 17 7.63 28.49 -2.60
C TRP A 17 9.07 28.11 -2.95
N PRO A 18 9.67 27.11 -2.28
CA PRO A 18 10.93 26.53 -2.73
C PRO A 18 10.80 26.03 -4.18
N SER A 19 11.85 26.25 -4.97
CA SER A 19 11.91 25.82 -6.35
C SER A 19 12.97 24.74 -6.53
N TYR A 20 12.61 23.68 -7.24
CA TYR A 20 13.46 22.54 -7.52
C TYR A 20 13.46 22.26 -9.03
N ASP A 21 14.64 22.14 -9.61
CA ASP A 21 14.86 21.83 -11.03
C ASP A 21 15.07 20.32 -11.28
N THR A 22 15.43 19.55 -10.25
CA THR A 22 15.69 18.10 -10.36
C THR A 22 15.16 17.35 -9.13
N ALA A 23 14.82 16.06 -9.29
CA ALA A 23 14.34 15.24 -8.17
C ALA A 23 15.37 15.10 -7.03
N ALA A 24 16.67 15.19 -7.32
CA ALA A 24 17.73 15.11 -6.32
C ALA A 24 17.74 16.29 -5.32
N GLN A 25 17.12 17.42 -5.68
CA GLN A 25 17.00 18.60 -4.82
C GLN A 25 15.79 18.53 -3.88
N LEU A 26 14.87 17.59 -4.10
CA LEU A 26 13.72 17.38 -3.21
C LEU A 26 14.19 17.05 -1.78
N PRO A 27 13.46 17.52 -0.77
CA PRO A 27 13.80 17.27 0.63
C PRO A 27 13.72 15.78 0.92
N LYS A 28 14.80 15.22 1.46
CA LYS A 28 14.93 13.78 1.67
C LYS A 28 15.46 13.45 3.05
N ASP A 29 15.01 12.31 3.55
CA ASP A 29 15.59 11.70 4.74
C ASP A 29 16.92 11.00 4.41
N ALA A 30 17.52 10.37 5.42
CA ALA A 30 18.78 9.65 5.28
C ALA A 30 18.73 8.48 4.29
N ARG A 31 17.54 8.00 3.93
CA ARG A 31 17.28 6.85 3.05
C ARG A 31 16.86 7.27 1.64
N ALA A 32 17.07 8.55 1.31
CA ALA A 32 16.68 9.13 0.03
C ALA A 32 15.19 8.97 -0.29
N ARG A 33 14.33 9.11 0.72
CA ARG A 33 12.88 9.19 0.58
C ARG A 33 12.39 10.58 0.93
N LEU A 34 11.26 10.98 0.37
CA LEU A 34 10.64 12.27 0.66
C LEU A 34 10.31 12.35 2.15
N ASP A 35 10.83 13.33 2.87
CA ASP A 35 10.69 13.39 4.33
C ASP A 35 9.33 13.98 4.79
N ARG A 36 8.57 14.56 3.86
CA ARG A 36 7.28 15.24 4.08
C ARG A 36 6.38 15.16 2.84
N ASN A 37 5.10 15.51 2.97
CA ASN A 37 4.22 15.65 1.81
C ASN A 37 4.49 16.98 1.09
N LEU A 38 4.48 16.98 -0.24
CA LEU A 38 4.60 18.19 -1.05
C LEU A 38 3.43 18.32 -2.03
N VAL A 39 3.04 19.57 -2.29
CA VAL A 39 2.13 19.90 -3.38
C VAL A 39 2.94 20.70 -4.40
N VAL A 40 2.99 20.21 -5.64
CA VAL A 40 3.93 20.71 -6.64
C VAL A 40 3.19 21.16 -7.88
N THR A 41 3.55 22.34 -8.39
CA THR A 41 3.10 22.86 -9.69
C THR A 41 4.29 23.45 -10.47
N GLY A 42 4.09 23.77 -11.74
CA GLY A 42 5.11 24.33 -12.61
C GLY A 42 5.50 25.77 -12.29
N ALA A 43 6.69 26.17 -12.75
CA ALA A 43 7.11 27.57 -12.76
C ALA A 43 6.22 28.40 -13.72
N GLY A 44 5.85 29.62 -13.32
CA GLY A 44 4.98 30.50 -14.12
C GLY A 44 3.48 30.24 -13.97
N CYS A 45 3.07 29.52 -12.92
CA CYS A 45 1.68 29.14 -12.65
C CYS A 45 1.11 29.93 -11.47
N GLU A 46 1.17 31.26 -11.51
CA GLU A 46 0.88 32.11 -10.35
C GLU A 46 -0.57 32.02 -9.87
N ARG A 47 -1.54 31.73 -10.76
CA ARG A 47 -2.94 31.61 -10.34
C ARG A 47 -3.20 30.31 -9.62
N THR A 48 -2.65 29.22 -10.14
CA THR A 48 -2.67 27.92 -9.46
C THR A 48 -1.98 27.99 -8.10
N GLN A 49 -0.79 28.61 -8.01
CA GLN A 49 -0.09 28.81 -6.74
C GLN A 49 -0.92 29.63 -5.74
N LEU A 50 -1.48 30.77 -6.17
CA LEU A 50 -2.34 31.61 -5.33
C LEU A 50 -3.56 30.84 -4.81
N ARG A 51 -4.13 29.94 -5.61
CA ARG A 51 -5.27 29.12 -5.18
C ARG A 51 -4.84 28.10 -4.15
N LEU A 52 -3.73 27.41 -4.37
CA LEU A 52 -3.18 26.42 -3.44
C LEU A 52 -2.78 27.05 -2.09
N ASP A 53 -2.26 28.29 -2.07
CA ASP A 53 -1.99 29.07 -0.85
C ASP A 53 -3.26 29.38 -0.02
N GLN A 54 -4.44 29.36 -0.64
CA GLN A 54 -5.73 29.59 0.04
C GLN A 54 -6.33 28.31 0.63
N LEU A 55 -5.81 27.15 0.23
CA LEU A 55 -6.24 25.86 0.78
C LEU A 55 -5.74 25.72 2.22
N ARG A 56 -6.52 25.05 3.07
CA ARG A 56 -6.26 24.99 4.51
C ARG A 56 -5.06 24.09 4.86
N GLU A 57 -4.46 24.40 6.01
CA GLU A 57 -3.49 23.61 6.79
C GLU A 57 -2.07 23.55 6.19
N PRO A 58 -1.01 23.50 7.04
CA PRO A 58 0.37 23.75 6.61
C PRO A 58 0.84 22.64 5.68
N ARG A 59 1.01 22.97 4.40
CA ARG A 59 1.71 22.12 3.44
C ARG A 59 2.91 22.85 2.92
N GLU A 60 3.96 22.09 2.66
CA GLU A 60 5.09 22.60 1.93
C GLU A 60 4.75 22.48 0.45
N ALA A 61 4.36 23.62 -0.10
CA ALA A 61 4.16 23.77 -1.52
C ALA A 61 5.51 24.02 -2.20
N ALA A 62 5.68 23.55 -3.43
CA ALA A 62 6.93 23.70 -4.17
C ALA A 62 6.68 23.97 -5.66
N VAL A 63 7.64 24.64 -6.28
CA VAL A 63 7.64 24.91 -7.72
C VAL A 63 8.63 23.97 -8.39
N ALA A 64 8.17 23.21 -9.38
CA ALA A 64 9.04 22.43 -10.23
C ALA A 64 9.47 23.25 -11.45
N GLY A 65 10.78 23.31 -11.69
CA GLY A 65 11.41 23.83 -12.89
C GLY A 65 12.16 22.73 -13.64
N GLY A 66 12.76 23.10 -14.78
CA GLY A 66 13.75 22.29 -15.48
C GLY A 66 13.33 20.84 -15.77
N GLU A 67 14.14 19.90 -15.30
CA GLU A 67 13.93 18.46 -15.48
C GLU A 67 12.76 17.96 -14.62
N LEU A 68 12.64 18.46 -13.39
CA LEU A 68 11.60 18.04 -12.46
C LEU A 68 10.20 18.39 -12.98
N ALA A 69 10.03 19.55 -13.62
CA ALA A 69 8.75 19.95 -14.20
C ALA A 69 8.27 18.99 -15.29
N ARG A 70 9.19 18.57 -16.18
CA ARG A 70 8.92 17.55 -17.20
C ARG A 70 8.59 16.22 -16.57
N LEU A 71 9.41 15.79 -15.62
CA LEU A 71 9.29 14.51 -14.96
C LEU A 71 7.95 14.35 -14.22
N LEU A 72 7.52 15.41 -13.52
CA LEU A 72 6.23 15.45 -12.82
C LEU A 72 5.07 15.83 -13.76
N LYS A 73 5.37 16.18 -15.02
CA LYS A 73 4.40 16.64 -16.03
C LYS A 73 3.56 17.81 -15.52
N VAL A 74 4.22 18.85 -15.02
CA VAL A 74 3.56 20.06 -14.47
C VAL A 74 3.93 21.34 -15.22
N GLU A 75 4.59 21.23 -16.37
CA GLU A 75 4.96 22.38 -17.23
C GLU A 75 3.74 23.17 -17.74
N ASP A 76 2.58 22.53 -17.78
CA ASP A 76 1.29 23.09 -18.20
C ASP A 76 0.47 23.67 -17.04
N CYS A 77 1.09 23.96 -15.90
CA CYS A 77 0.40 24.32 -14.66
C CYS A 77 -0.46 23.20 -14.07
N GLY A 78 -0.16 21.95 -14.42
CA GLY A 78 -0.62 20.79 -13.67
C GLY A 78 -0.22 20.86 -12.19
N VAL A 79 -0.94 20.09 -11.37
CA VAL A 79 -0.67 19.95 -9.94
C VAL A 79 -0.49 18.48 -9.60
N VAL A 80 0.54 18.16 -8.83
CA VAL A 80 0.79 16.82 -8.29
C VAL A 80 1.02 16.86 -6.79
N CYS A 81 0.67 15.77 -6.12
CA CYS A 81 0.95 15.60 -4.70
C CYS A 81 1.96 14.48 -4.49
N LEU A 82 3.08 14.82 -3.85
CA LEU A 82 4.15 13.89 -3.54
C LEU A 82 4.01 13.45 -2.09
N LEU A 83 3.98 12.15 -1.86
CA LEU A 83 3.71 11.57 -0.56
C LEU A 83 5.01 11.45 0.26
N ARG A 84 4.91 11.78 1.55
CA ARG A 84 5.95 11.44 2.52
C ARG A 84 6.29 9.95 2.41
N GLY A 85 7.57 9.62 2.44
CA GLY A 85 8.08 8.25 2.35
C GLY A 85 8.29 7.74 0.93
N ALA A 86 7.83 8.46 -0.10
CA ALA A 86 8.06 8.09 -1.49
C ALA A 86 9.56 8.04 -1.81
N PRO A 87 10.07 6.96 -2.43
CA PRO A 87 11.45 6.92 -2.90
C PRO A 87 11.70 8.05 -3.89
N ILE A 88 12.75 8.86 -3.69
CA ILE A 88 13.07 9.96 -4.60
C ILE A 88 13.28 9.46 -6.04
N ALA A 89 13.85 8.26 -6.18
CA ALA A 89 14.05 7.60 -7.48
C ALA A 89 12.75 7.19 -8.20
N LEU A 90 11.62 7.09 -7.48
CA LEU A 90 10.31 6.69 -8.01
C LEU A 90 9.24 7.78 -7.80
N VAL A 91 9.65 8.99 -7.44
CA VAL A 91 8.73 10.07 -7.06
C VAL A 91 7.78 10.45 -8.19
N ALA A 92 8.25 10.37 -9.44
CA ALA A 92 7.45 10.60 -10.64
C ALA A 92 6.35 9.54 -10.81
N ALA A 93 6.70 8.27 -10.57
CA ALA A 93 5.76 7.16 -10.66
C ALA A 93 4.64 7.29 -9.60
N THR A 94 4.97 7.73 -8.38
CA THR A 94 3.95 8.06 -7.37
C THR A 94 3.15 9.31 -7.72
N ALA A 95 3.76 10.30 -8.36
CA ALA A 95 3.09 11.54 -8.76
C ALA A 95 2.00 11.28 -9.80
N ASP A 96 2.22 10.34 -10.73
CA ASP A 96 1.22 9.95 -11.73
C ASP A 96 -0.09 9.42 -11.08
N LEU A 97 -0.01 8.77 -9.91
CA LEU A 97 -1.19 8.32 -9.16
C LEU A 97 -1.93 9.46 -8.44
N ARG A 98 -1.27 10.60 -8.25
CA ARG A 98 -1.73 11.75 -7.46
C ARG A 98 -1.59 13.04 -8.26
N ARG A 99 -1.89 12.97 -9.55
CA ARG A 99 -1.93 14.11 -10.47
C ARG A 99 -3.35 14.62 -10.63
N TYR A 100 -3.50 15.93 -10.63
CA TYR A 100 -4.74 16.60 -11.01
C TYR A 100 -4.88 16.52 -12.53
N ALA A 101 -5.95 15.88 -13.00
CA ALA A 101 -6.23 15.64 -14.42
C ALA A 101 -7.24 16.63 -15.03
N GLY A 102 -7.76 17.57 -14.23
CA GLY A 102 -8.73 18.57 -14.67
C GLY A 102 -8.07 19.74 -15.38
N ASP A 103 -8.91 20.69 -15.81
CA ASP A 103 -8.44 21.91 -16.46
C ASP A 103 -7.61 22.77 -15.51
N THR A 104 -6.54 23.36 -16.02
CA THR A 104 -5.65 24.25 -15.24
C THR A 104 -6.22 25.67 -15.21
N ILE A 105 -6.14 26.32 -14.05
CA ILE A 105 -6.68 27.69 -13.85
C ILE A 105 -5.99 28.67 -14.80
N ASP A 106 -4.66 28.59 -14.90
CA ASP A 106 -3.84 29.51 -15.70
C ASP A 106 -4.19 29.40 -17.20
N ALA A 107 -4.25 28.19 -17.79
CA ALA A 107 -4.60 28.03 -19.20
C ALA A 107 -6.03 28.52 -19.53
N ALA A 108 -6.99 28.34 -18.62
CA ALA A 108 -8.36 28.85 -18.80
C ALA A 108 -8.39 30.39 -18.82
N LEU A 109 -7.60 31.04 -17.97
CA LEU A 109 -7.47 32.50 -17.93
C LEU A 109 -6.72 33.04 -19.16
N GLU A 110 -5.67 32.36 -19.62
CA GLU A 110 -4.98 32.69 -20.87
C GLU A 110 -5.91 32.65 -22.08
N ALA A 111 -6.86 31.71 -22.09
CA ALA A 111 -7.91 31.64 -23.11
C ALA A 111 -9.03 32.69 -22.93
N GLY A 112 -8.99 33.50 -21.87
CA GLY A 112 -10.02 34.49 -21.56
C GLY A 112 -11.34 33.92 -21.02
N ASP A 113 -11.36 32.64 -20.62
CA ASP A 113 -12.55 31.95 -20.13
C ASP A 113 -12.59 31.92 -18.59
N HIS A 114 -13.10 33.01 -18.02
CA HIS A 114 -13.24 33.15 -16.57
C HIS A 114 -14.20 32.13 -15.94
N SER A 115 -15.19 31.63 -16.70
CA SER A 115 -16.13 30.63 -16.18
C SER A 115 -15.45 29.28 -16.03
N ARG A 116 -14.65 28.89 -17.03
CA ARG A 116 -13.84 27.68 -17.00
C ARG A 116 -12.76 27.76 -15.92
N ALA A 117 -12.13 28.92 -15.74
CA ALA A 117 -11.16 29.14 -14.66
C ALA A 117 -11.80 28.93 -13.27
N HIS A 118 -13.02 29.45 -13.05
CA HIS A 118 -13.72 29.25 -11.79
C HIS A 118 -14.14 27.78 -11.57
N ALA A 119 -14.53 27.07 -12.63
CA ALA A 119 -14.81 25.64 -12.55
C ALA A 119 -13.55 24.84 -12.19
N ALA A 120 -12.41 25.15 -12.82
CA ALA A 120 -11.10 24.57 -12.53
C ALA A 120 -10.66 24.81 -11.08
N GLU A 121 -10.87 26.01 -10.54
CA GLU A 121 -10.59 26.29 -9.11
C GLU A 121 -11.39 25.37 -8.19
N LYS A 122 -12.68 25.19 -8.46
CA LYS A 122 -13.54 24.34 -7.64
C LYS A 122 -13.15 22.86 -7.74
N GLU A 123 -12.85 22.39 -8.95
CA GLU A 123 -12.43 21.01 -9.17
C GLU A 123 -11.08 20.72 -8.52
N LEU A 124 -10.13 21.67 -8.60
CA LEU A 124 -8.84 21.58 -7.91
C LEU A 124 -8.99 21.49 -6.40
N ASP A 125 -9.87 22.29 -5.79
CA ASP A 125 -10.16 22.21 -4.35
C ASP A 125 -10.67 20.82 -3.94
N GLU A 126 -11.69 20.32 -4.66
CA GLU A 126 -12.31 19.02 -4.37
C GLU A 126 -11.30 17.86 -4.56
N TRP A 127 -10.47 17.94 -5.60
CA TRP A 127 -9.39 16.98 -5.83
C TRP A 127 -8.34 17.06 -4.73
N TYR A 128 -7.88 18.26 -4.35
CA TYR A 128 -6.85 18.44 -3.34
C TYR A 128 -7.28 17.91 -1.98
N ASP A 129 -8.52 18.16 -1.59
CA ASP A 129 -9.06 17.66 -0.33
C ASP A 129 -9.17 16.13 -0.33
N ARG A 130 -9.52 15.52 -1.46
CA ARG A 130 -9.67 14.07 -1.57
C ARG A 130 -8.33 13.34 -1.71
N ASP A 131 -7.44 13.84 -2.56
CA ASP A 131 -6.28 13.09 -3.05
C ASP A 131 -4.95 13.54 -2.44
N CYS A 132 -4.90 14.74 -1.83
CA CYS A 132 -3.68 15.28 -1.25
C CYS A 132 -3.76 15.53 0.25
N SER A 133 -4.96 15.86 0.77
CA SER A 133 -5.14 16.19 2.19
C SER A 133 -5.65 15.05 3.02
N ALA A 134 -6.52 14.23 2.44
CA ALA A 134 -7.13 13.13 3.15
C ALA A 134 -6.14 11.99 3.34
N VAL A 135 -6.04 11.53 4.58
CA VAL A 135 -5.36 10.31 4.97
C VAL A 135 -6.30 9.44 5.80
N GLU A 136 -6.05 8.14 5.79
CA GLU A 136 -6.78 7.18 6.61
C GLU A 136 -5.89 6.72 7.78
N LEU A 137 -6.38 6.89 9.00
CA LEU A 137 -5.72 6.45 10.23
C LEU A 137 -6.45 5.26 10.84
N GLY A 138 -5.70 4.20 11.08
CA GLY A 138 -6.10 3.01 11.80
C GLY A 138 -5.63 3.05 13.25
N PHE A 139 -6.44 2.53 14.15
CA PHE A 139 -6.07 2.34 15.55
C PHE A 139 -6.47 0.93 15.99
N ILE A 140 -5.51 0.21 16.56
CA ILE A 140 -5.70 -1.14 17.09
C ILE A 140 -5.09 -1.24 18.49
N THR A 141 -5.73 -1.97 19.39
CA THR A 141 -5.22 -2.21 20.75
C THR A 141 -5.43 -3.67 21.12
N TYR A 142 -4.50 -4.22 21.90
CA TYR A 142 -4.65 -5.51 22.59
C TYR A 142 -4.70 -5.34 24.12
N GLY A 143 -4.69 -4.09 24.59
CA GLY A 143 -4.84 -3.73 26.00
C GLY A 143 -6.32 -3.59 26.39
N ASN A 144 -6.60 -2.79 27.42
CA ASN A 144 -7.98 -2.46 27.79
C ASN A 144 -8.67 -1.60 26.72
N ALA A 145 -10.00 -1.53 26.80
CA ALA A 145 -10.80 -0.64 25.95
C ALA A 145 -10.34 0.82 26.09
N ALA A 146 -10.34 1.55 24.99
CA ALA A 146 -9.86 2.92 24.92
C ALA A 146 -10.75 3.77 24.00
N ASN A 147 -10.60 5.08 24.04
CA ASN A 147 -11.35 6.03 23.22
C ASN A 147 -10.38 6.88 22.40
N VAL A 148 -10.66 7.01 21.11
CA VAL A 148 -9.91 7.87 20.18
C VAL A 148 -10.59 9.24 20.12
N TYR A 149 -9.86 10.30 20.41
CA TYR A 149 -10.32 11.68 20.35
C TYR A 149 -9.58 12.44 19.26
N TRP A 150 -10.30 13.19 18.43
CA TRP A 150 -9.71 14.22 17.60
C TRP A 150 -9.52 15.49 18.44
N VAL A 151 -8.38 16.17 18.29
CA VAL A 151 -8.07 17.41 18.99
C VAL A 151 -8.31 18.57 18.04
N HIS A 152 -9.24 19.45 18.39
CA HIS A 152 -9.54 20.61 17.59
C HIS A 152 -8.31 21.55 17.51
N PRO A 153 -7.81 21.90 16.31
CA PRO A 153 -6.49 22.51 16.16
C PRO A 153 -6.34 23.88 16.82
N ARG A 154 -7.43 24.65 16.95
CA ARG A 154 -7.41 25.99 17.58
C ARG A 154 -7.78 26.01 19.07
N SER A 155 -8.80 25.28 19.50
CA SER A 155 -9.27 25.26 20.89
C SER A 155 -8.55 24.23 21.76
N GLY A 156 -7.94 23.20 21.17
CA GLY A 156 -7.41 22.05 21.91
C GLY A 156 -8.48 21.13 22.49
N GLU A 157 -9.76 21.35 22.15
CA GLU A 157 -10.88 20.55 22.65
C GLU A 157 -10.82 19.13 22.06
N ARG A 158 -11.04 18.12 22.92
CA ARG A 158 -11.05 16.71 22.53
C ARG A 158 -12.48 16.29 22.14
N HIS A 159 -12.66 15.89 20.89
CA HIS A 159 -13.93 15.35 20.39
C HIS A 159 -13.79 13.84 20.14
N MET A 160 -14.54 13.05 20.92
CA MET A 160 -14.53 11.58 20.80
C MET A 160 -14.99 11.16 19.41
N GLN A 161 -14.17 10.36 18.73
CA GLN A 161 -14.48 9.82 17.40
C GLN A 161 -15.02 8.41 17.51
N ARG A 162 -14.28 7.53 18.19
CA ARG A 162 -14.55 6.09 18.24
C ARG A 162 -14.08 5.49 19.55
N ARG A 163 -14.69 4.35 19.90
CA ARG A 163 -14.26 3.47 20.98
C ARG A 163 -13.48 2.30 20.38
N LEU A 164 -12.33 1.99 20.95
CA LEU A 164 -11.49 0.83 20.66
C LEU A 164 -11.81 -0.29 21.63
N ILE A 165 -12.04 -1.48 21.08
CA ILE A 165 -12.07 -2.73 21.84
C ILE A 165 -10.87 -3.59 21.43
N PRO A 166 -10.45 -4.56 22.26
CA PRO A 166 -9.23 -5.29 21.99
C PRO A 166 -9.35 -6.25 20.80
N GLY A 167 -8.27 -6.40 20.04
CA GLY A 167 -8.12 -7.35 18.93
C GLY A 167 -8.46 -6.79 17.54
N ASP A 168 -8.23 -7.62 16.51
CA ASP A 168 -8.36 -7.26 15.09
C ASP A 168 -9.77 -6.76 14.73
N GLU A 169 -10.81 -7.44 15.24
CA GLU A 169 -12.22 -7.05 15.04
C GLU A 169 -12.55 -5.68 15.67
N GLY A 170 -11.73 -5.24 16.63
CA GLY A 170 -11.79 -3.94 17.28
C GLY A 170 -11.03 -2.83 16.57
N THR A 171 -10.37 -3.13 15.44
CA THR A 171 -9.64 -2.13 14.66
C THR A 171 -10.58 -1.05 14.13
N VAL A 172 -10.21 0.20 14.36
CA VAL A 172 -10.97 1.36 13.92
C VAL A 172 -10.22 2.11 12.84
N TRP A 173 -10.92 2.49 11.78
CA TRP A 173 -10.42 3.36 10.72
C TRP A 173 -11.15 4.71 10.71
N LEU A 174 -10.40 5.78 10.52
CA LEU A 174 -10.88 7.16 10.46
C LEU A 174 -10.27 7.87 9.25
N THR A 175 -11.06 8.67 8.54
CA THR A 175 -10.52 9.65 7.60
C THR A 175 -10.15 10.93 8.34
N ALA A 176 -8.97 11.47 8.08
CA ALA A 176 -8.44 12.69 8.68
C ALA A 176 -7.79 13.57 7.60
N GLY A 177 -7.71 14.88 7.86
CA GLY A 177 -6.85 15.77 7.08
C GLY A 177 -5.42 15.69 7.61
N LEU A 178 -4.43 15.87 6.73
CA LEU A 178 -3.04 16.07 7.14
C LEU A 178 -2.93 17.16 8.21
N GLY A 179 -2.16 16.90 9.27
CA GLY A 179 -1.99 17.79 10.43
C GLY A 179 -3.03 17.59 11.54
N HIS A 180 -4.12 16.87 11.30
CA HIS A 180 -5.07 16.54 12.37
C HIS A 180 -4.38 15.72 13.48
N ARG A 181 -4.66 16.10 14.73
CA ARG A 181 -4.12 15.43 15.92
C ARG A 181 -5.17 14.56 16.60
N PHE A 182 -4.73 13.42 17.09
CA PHE A 182 -5.54 12.45 17.82
C PHE A 182 -4.89 12.09 19.14
N VAL A 183 -5.72 11.81 20.15
CA VAL A 183 -5.29 11.33 21.46
C VAL A 183 -6.09 10.07 21.78
N VAL A 184 -5.40 9.01 22.21
CA VAL A 184 -6.03 7.77 22.66
C VAL A 184 -5.97 7.71 24.18
N VAL A 185 -7.12 7.49 24.81
CA VAL A 185 -7.27 7.47 26.27
C VAL A 185 -7.91 6.16 26.71
N GLU A 186 -7.31 5.46 27.67
CA GLU A 186 -7.89 4.25 28.25
C GLU A 186 -9.22 4.59 28.94
N GLU A 187 -10.26 3.79 28.69
CA GLU A 187 -11.63 4.07 29.13
C GLU A 187 -11.77 4.03 30.65
N ALA A 188 -11.11 3.09 31.32
CA ALA A 188 -11.30 2.85 32.75
C ALA A 188 -10.49 3.81 33.63
N SER A 189 -9.22 4.05 33.31
CA SER A 189 -8.34 4.90 34.12
C SER A 189 -8.34 6.37 33.72
N GLY A 190 -8.70 6.67 32.47
CA GLY A 190 -8.49 8.00 31.88
C GLY A 190 -7.04 8.31 31.50
N GLU A 191 -6.14 7.32 31.54
CA GLU A 191 -4.74 7.44 31.12
C GLU A 191 -4.63 7.72 29.61
N THR A 192 -3.77 8.67 29.24
CA THR A 192 -3.46 8.89 27.82
C THR A 192 -2.44 7.86 27.35
N LEU A 193 -2.86 6.98 26.44
CA LEU A 193 -2.05 5.91 25.89
C LEU A 193 -1.15 6.36 24.73
N GLY A 194 -1.51 7.46 24.05
CA GLY A 194 -0.70 8.02 22.98
C GLY A 194 -1.31 9.25 22.32
N GLU A 195 -0.45 10.02 21.65
CA GLU A 195 -0.81 11.13 20.77
C GLU A 195 -0.30 10.87 19.36
N TYR A 196 -1.12 11.18 18.36
CA TYR A 196 -0.86 10.83 16.97
C TYR A 196 -1.18 12.03 16.08
N GLU A 197 -0.37 12.24 15.05
CA GLU A 197 -0.58 13.27 14.03
C GLU A 197 -0.75 12.61 12.66
N ALA A 198 -1.81 13.00 11.96
CA ALA A 198 -2.11 12.56 10.61
C ALA A 198 -1.07 13.12 9.63
N THR A 199 -0.06 12.32 9.29
CA THR A 199 0.98 12.75 8.33
C THR A 199 1.05 11.88 7.07
N HIS A 200 0.40 10.72 7.09
CA HIS A 200 0.32 9.73 6.01
C HIS A 200 -0.79 8.73 6.35
N ASP A 201 -1.20 7.91 5.37
CA ASP A 201 -2.04 6.73 5.62
C ASP A 201 -1.30 5.81 6.59
N ALA A 202 -1.91 5.51 7.74
CA ALA A 202 -1.21 4.79 8.81
C ALA A 202 -2.11 3.89 9.64
N ILE A 203 -1.51 2.92 10.33
CA ILE A 203 -2.15 2.23 11.46
C ILE A 203 -1.25 2.29 12.69
N HIS A 204 -1.87 2.61 13.82
CA HIS A 204 -1.21 2.73 15.12
C HIS A 204 -1.64 1.60 16.05
N THR A 205 -0.66 0.76 16.41
CA THR A 205 -0.81 -0.21 17.49
C THR A 205 -0.60 0.49 18.83
N ILE A 206 -1.67 0.63 19.61
CA ILE A 206 -1.66 1.33 20.91
C ILE A 206 -1.00 0.47 21.98
N VAL A 207 -1.44 -0.79 22.07
CA VAL A 207 -0.88 -1.82 22.93
C VAL A 207 -0.69 -3.05 22.06
N ALA A 208 0.53 -3.57 22.00
CA ALA A 208 0.87 -4.70 21.15
C ALA A 208 0.22 -6.01 21.63
N ALA A 209 -0.08 -6.89 20.69
CA ALA A 209 -0.53 -8.24 20.98
C ALA A 209 0.56 -9.01 21.74
N PRO A 210 0.21 -9.81 22.76
CA PRO A 210 1.16 -10.76 23.30
C PRO A 210 1.54 -11.78 22.20
N ARG A 211 2.79 -12.23 22.22
CA ARG A 211 3.25 -13.27 21.29
C ARG A 211 2.38 -14.53 21.46
N PRO A 212 1.90 -15.14 20.36
CA PRO A 212 1.14 -16.39 20.43
C PRO A 212 1.97 -17.49 21.11
N ILE A 213 1.36 -18.21 22.07
CA ILE A 213 1.98 -19.37 22.73
C ILE A 213 1.15 -20.61 22.41
N SER A 214 1.76 -21.61 21.77
CA SER A 214 1.13 -22.92 21.59
C SER A 214 1.49 -23.86 22.75
N LYS A 215 0.53 -24.72 23.13
CA LYS A 215 0.72 -25.78 24.13
C LYS A 215 1.08 -27.14 23.52
N ARG A 216 1.13 -27.26 22.18
CA ARG A 216 1.42 -28.52 21.48
C ARG A 216 2.91 -28.86 21.53
N SER A 217 3.22 -30.15 21.64
CA SER A 217 4.59 -30.66 21.50
C SER A 217 5.03 -30.69 20.03
N ALA A 218 6.34 -30.80 19.80
CA ALA A 218 6.90 -30.92 18.45
C ALA A 218 6.35 -32.14 17.68
N GLU A 219 6.13 -33.27 18.36
CA GLU A 219 5.56 -34.47 17.73
C GLU A 219 4.10 -34.27 17.33
N GLN A 220 3.33 -33.50 18.11
CA GLN A 220 1.94 -33.17 17.78
C GLN A 220 1.88 -32.25 16.56
N TRP A 221 2.82 -31.31 16.43
CA TRP A 221 2.93 -30.46 15.25
C TRP A 221 3.26 -31.25 13.99
N LYS A 222 4.27 -32.14 14.06
CA LYS A 222 4.64 -32.98 12.92
C LYS A 222 3.48 -33.82 12.38
N ARG A 223 2.66 -34.41 13.26
CA ARG A 223 1.46 -35.16 12.83
C ARG A 223 0.43 -34.24 12.17
N THR A 224 0.24 -33.04 12.72
CA THR A 224 -0.68 -32.04 12.17
C THR A 224 -0.24 -31.60 10.76
N GLU A 225 1.06 -31.41 10.55
CA GLU A 225 1.66 -31.07 9.27
C GLU A 225 1.43 -32.16 8.20
N ASP A 226 1.64 -33.43 8.55
CA ASP A 226 1.43 -34.57 7.65
C ASP A 226 -0.05 -34.72 7.23
N ASP A 227 -0.97 -34.54 8.18
CA ASP A 227 -2.41 -34.59 7.91
C ASP A 227 -2.87 -33.40 7.07
N LEU A 228 -2.34 -32.20 7.35
CA LEU A 228 -2.65 -30.98 6.61
C LEU A 228 -2.27 -31.13 5.13
N ARG A 229 -1.08 -31.65 4.82
CA ARG A 229 -0.66 -31.81 3.42
C ARG A 229 -1.63 -32.67 2.61
N LYS A 230 -2.08 -33.80 3.17
CA LYS A 230 -3.04 -34.68 2.50
C LYS A 230 -4.39 -34.01 2.32
N PHE A 231 -4.83 -33.28 3.34
CA PHE A 231 -6.07 -32.52 3.30
C PHE A 231 -6.02 -31.47 2.19
N GLU A 232 -4.97 -30.66 2.13
CA GLU A 232 -4.77 -29.61 1.13
C GLU A 232 -4.64 -30.16 -0.30
N GLN A 233 -3.96 -31.30 -0.47
CA GLN A 233 -3.93 -31.99 -1.76
C GLN A 233 -5.33 -32.39 -2.23
N ASN A 234 -6.19 -32.86 -1.32
CA ASN A 234 -7.57 -33.20 -1.65
C ASN A 234 -8.39 -31.95 -2.01
N ARG A 235 -8.11 -30.80 -1.38
CA ARG A 235 -8.74 -29.51 -1.74
C ARG A 235 -8.36 -29.08 -3.15
N ALA A 236 -7.07 -29.13 -3.49
CA ALA A 236 -6.56 -28.84 -4.83
C ALA A 236 -7.23 -29.70 -5.92
N ASN A 237 -7.53 -30.97 -5.60
CA ASN A 237 -8.20 -31.89 -6.52
C ASN A 237 -9.70 -31.61 -6.71
N ARG A 238 -10.35 -30.83 -5.82
CA ARG A 238 -11.75 -30.43 -6.00
C ARG A 238 -11.92 -29.33 -7.03
N VAL A 239 -10.89 -28.49 -7.21
CA VAL A 239 -10.89 -27.43 -8.22
C VAL A 239 -10.65 -28.04 -9.59
N LYS A 240 -11.69 -27.98 -10.43
CA LYS A 240 -11.69 -28.53 -11.80
C LYS A 240 -11.31 -27.50 -12.85
N ARG A 241 -11.68 -26.24 -12.61
CA ARG A 241 -11.38 -25.14 -13.53
C ARG A 241 -9.93 -24.72 -13.41
N THR A 242 -9.27 -24.56 -14.56
CA THR A 242 -7.91 -24.01 -14.68
C THR A 242 -7.80 -23.09 -15.90
N TRP A 243 -7.03 -22.02 -15.81
CA TRP A 243 -6.92 -21.01 -16.88
C TRP A 243 -5.62 -21.13 -17.65
N THR A 244 -4.52 -21.25 -16.93
CA THR A 244 -3.16 -21.17 -17.48
C THR A 244 -2.52 -22.53 -17.57
N LYS A 245 -1.51 -22.65 -18.43
CA LYS A 245 -0.79 -23.90 -18.63
C LYS A 245 -0.02 -24.34 -17.38
N ARG A 246 0.62 -23.40 -16.68
CA ARG A 246 1.44 -23.68 -15.49
C ARG A 246 0.71 -23.54 -14.17
N GLY A 247 -0.36 -22.75 -14.13
CA GLY A 247 -1.04 -22.37 -12.90
C GLY A 247 -0.37 -21.23 -12.13
N TYR A 248 0.76 -20.70 -12.61
CA TYR A 248 1.44 -19.55 -12.04
C TYR A 248 2.36 -18.87 -13.07
N ASP A 249 2.62 -17.58 -12.85
CA ASP A 249 3.53 -16.76 -13.64
C ASP A 249 4.09 -15.62 -12.79
N ARG A 250 5.22 -15.04 -13.19
CA ARG A 250 5.86 -13.93 -12.49
C ARG A 250 6.04 -12.74 -13.43
N ALA A 251 5.86 -11.53 -12.90
CA ALA A 251 6.14 -10.28 -13.62
C ALA A 251 6.67 -9.18 -12.70
N PRO A 252 7.30 -8.14 -13.26
CA PRO A 252 7.53 -6.90 -12.53
C PRO A 252 6.19 -6.20 -12.21
N LEU A 253 6.12 -5.59 -11.03
CA LEU A 253 5.01 -4.74 -10.63
C LEU A 253 5.12 -3.37 -11.35
N PRO A 254 3.99 -2.75 -11.74
CA PRO A 254 4.01 -1.38 -12.24
C PRO A 254 4.77 -0.45 -11.26
N PRO A 255 5.75 0.34 -11.72
CA PRO A 255 6.58 1.15 -10.81
C PRO A 255 5.79 2.08 -9.90
N ALA A 256 4.72 2.68 -10.42
CA ALA A 256 3.82 3.55 -9.67
C ALA A 256 3.15 2.81 -8.50
N LEU A 257 2.62 1.62 -8.78
CA LEU A 257 1.98 0.78 -7.77
C LEU A 257 2.98 0.26 -6.75
N PHE A 258 4.18 -0.16 -7.20
CA PHE A 258 5.25 -0.54 -6.27
C PHE A 258 5.62 0.60 -5.34
N ALA A 259 5.79 1.80 -5.89
CA ALA A 259 6.19 2.96 -5.12
C ALA A 259 5.12 3.37 -4.11
N ASP A 260 3.82 3.28 -4.45
CA ASP A 260 2.71 3.54 -3.52
C ASP A 260 2.68 2.52 -2.36
N ILE A 261 2.79 1.21 -2.67
CA ILE A 261 2.85 0.14 -1.66
C ILE A 261 4.09 0.30 -0.76
N ALA A 262 5.26 0.53 -1.36
CA ALA A 262 6.51 0.70 -0.64
C ALA A 262 6.52 1.97 0.22
N THR A 263 5.82 3.03 -0.21
CA THR A 263 5.63 4.26 0.59
C THR A 263 4.85 3.96 1.86
N TYR A 264 3.74 3.22 1.73
CA TYR A 264 2.95 2.81 2.89
C TYR A 264 3.76 1.95 3.85
N TRP A 265 4.42 0.90 3.35
CA TRP A 265 5.28 0.03 4.17
C TRP A 265 6.35 0.84 4.90
N TYR A 266 7.07 1.71 4.20
CA TYR A 266 8.15 2.49 4.76
C TYR A 266 7.70 3.37 5.93
N ASN A 267 6.59 4.08 5.75
CA ASN A 267 6.09 4.98 6.76
C ASN A 267 5.57 4.25 8.01
N ASN A 268 5.14 3.00 7.86
CA ASN A 268 4.40 2.27 8.90
C ASN A 268 5.17 1.11 9.54
N ALA A 269 6.22 0.57 8.91
CA ALA A 269 6.89 -0.68 9.31
C ALA A 269 7.38 -0.69 10.77
N ALA A 270 7.66 0.47 11.36
CA ALA A 270 8.08 0.59 12.75
C ALA A 270 6.92 0.47 13.78
N THR A 271 5.68 0.72 13.37
CA THR A 271 4.55 0.90 14.31
C THR A 271 3.29 0.12 13.97
N CYS A 272 3.18 -0.42 12.75
CA CYS A 272 1.95 -1.10 12.32
C CYS A 272 1.91 -2.60 12.60
N LEU A 273 3.04 -3.19 13.01
CA LEU A 273 3.18 -4.64 13.06
C LEU A 273 2.51 -5.21 14.30
N VAL A 274 1.58 -6.12 14.06
CA VAL A 274 0.92 -6.93 15.09
C VAL A 274 1.04 -8.41 14.72
N TYR A 275 1.10 -9.30 15.69
CA TYR A 275 1.01 -10.73 15.39
C TYR A 275 -0.36 -11.02 14.79
N GLU A 276 -0.38 -11.73 13.68
CA GLU A 276 -1.63 -12.08 13.01
C GLU A 276 -2.46 -13.04 13.88
N GLU A 277 -3.75 -12.75 14.08
CA GLU A 277 -4.60 -13.47 15.04
C GLU A 277 -5.12 -14.83 14.53
N TRP A 278 -4.60 -15.34 13.41
CA TRP A 278 -4.95 -16.67 12.95
C TRP A 278 -4.58 -17.70 14.01
N GLY A 279 -5.61 -18.32 14.59
CA GLY A 279 -5.50 -19.12 15.81
C GLY A 279 -4.26 -20.02 15.82
N ALA A 280 -3.51 -19.95 16.93
CA ALA A 280 -2.24 -20.64 17.19
C ALA A 280 -2.28 -22.19 17.12
N ASP A 281 -3.37 -22.75 16.59
CA ASP A 281 -3.67 -24.15 16.37
C ASP A 281 -3.64 -24.56 14.89
N SER A 282 -3.41 -23.62 13.97
CA SER A 282 -3.18 -23.88 12.54
C SER A 282 -1.72 -24.26 12.27
N ALA A 283 -1.48 -25.36 11.56
CA ALA A 283 -0.14 -25.77 11.13
C ALA A 283 0.29 -25.14 9.79
N HIS A 284 -0.51 -24.23 9.21
CA HIS A 284 -0.15 -23.59 7.94
C HIS A 284 1.12 -22.74 8.07
N VAL A 285 1.27 -22.04 9.19
CA VAL A 285 2.45 -21.23 9.51
C VAL A 285 3.02 -21.71 10.83
N ASN A 286 4.33 -21.61 11.03
CA ASN A 286 4.99 -22.07 12.26
C ASN A 286 4.90 -21.04 13.40
N TRP A 287 3.69 -20.66 13.79
CA TRP A 287 3.37 -19.65 14.82
C TRP A 287 4.14 -19.82 16.13
N TRP A 288 4.34 -21.07 16.55
CA TRP A 288 5.04 -21.41 17.79
C TRP A 288 6.52 -21.04 17.77
N SER A 289 7.12 -20.89 16.59
CA SER A 289 8.55 -20.64 16.41
C SER A 289 8.82 -19.25 15.85
N ALA A 290 8.14 -18.87 14.76
CA ALA A 290 8.37 -17.62 14.04
C ALA A 290 7.03 -17.08 13.51
N PRO A 291 6.18 -16.54 14.40
CA PRO A 291 4.86 -16.05 14.03
C PRO A 291 4.98 -14.89 13.03
N PRO A 292 4.18 -14.88 11.95
CA PRO A 292 4.12 -13.76 11.05
C PRO A 292 3.51 -12.54 11.74
N GLU A 293 3.88 -11.37 11.24
CA GLU A 293 3.34 -10.10 11.68
C GLU A 293 2.62 -9.44 10.51
N MET A 294 1.56 -8.69 10.81
CA MET A 294 0.72 -8.02 9.84
C MET A 294 0.73 -6.52 10.07
N CYS A 295 0.83 -5.79 8.96
CA CYS A 295 0.56 -4.37 8.87
C CYS A 295 -0.79 -4.22 8.15
N TYR A 296 -1.84 -3.92 8.91
CA TYR A 296 -3.18 -3.76 8.32
C TYR A 296 -3.29 -2.49 7.49
N LEU A 297 -4.18 -2.53 6.50
CA LEU A 297 -4.32 -1.46 5.52
C LEU A 297 -5.67 -0.75 5.67
N PRO A 298 -5.71 0.58 5.46
CA PRO A 298 -6.96 1.30 5.36
C PRO A 298 -7.85 0.81 4.23
N PHE A 299 -9.18 0.90 4.40
CA PHE A 299 -10.13 0.41 3.41
C PHE A 299 -9.99 1.10 2.04
N GLY A 300 -9.77 2.42 2.02
CA GLY A 300 -9.57 3.14 0.77
C GLY A 300 -8.30 2.68 0.05
N LEU A 301 -7.20 2.48 0.77
CA LEU A 301 -5.94 1.97 0.23
C LEU A 301 -6.07 0.53 -0.29
N LYS A 302 -6.72 -0.36 0.47
CA LYS A 302 -7.01 -1.74 0.03
C LYS A 302 -7.75 -1.75 -1.30
N ARG A 303 -8.80 -0.95 -1.43
CA ARG A 303 -9.59 -0.85 -2.67
C ARG A 303 -8.74 -0.35 -3.83
N ARG A 304 -7.95 0.72 -3.65
CA ARG A 304 -7.09 1.27 -4.71
C ARG A 304 -6.09 0.24 -5.23
N TRP A 305 -5.44 -0.51 -4.33
CA TRP A 305 -4.49 -1.54 -4.73
C TRP A 305 -5.16 -2.74 -5.39
N HIS A 306 -6.33 -3.15 -4.90
CA HIS A 306 -7.15 -4.15 -5.56
C HIS A 306 -7.49 -3.76 -7.00
N ASP A 307 -8.01 -2.55 -7.19
CA ASP A 307 -8.38 -2.01 -8.51
C ASP A 307 -7.19 -1.92 -9.46
N ALA A 308 -5.99 -1.62 -8.94
CA ALA A 308 -4.77 -1.54 -9.74
C ALA A 308 -4.18 -2.91 -10.10
N LEU A 309 -4.32 -3.91 -9.22
CA LEU A 309 -3.82 -5.27 -9.43
C LEU A 309 -4.76 -6.12 -10.28
N ARG A 310 -6.08 -5.94 -10.15
CA ARG A 310 -7.11 -6.77 -10.81
C ARG A 310 -6.91 -6.89 -12.33
N PRO A 311 -6.72 -5.80 -13.10
CA PRO A 311 -6.53 -5.92 -14.55
C PRO A 311 -5.32 -6.76 -14.95
N LEU A 312 -4.29 -6.83 -14.10
CA LEU A 312 -3.11 -7.66 -14.34
C LEU A 312 -3.47 -9.15 -14.20
N VAL A 313 -4.30 -9.47 -13.22
CA VAL A 313 -4.79 -10.84 -12.99
C VAL A 313 -5.77 -11.26 -14.07
N GLU A 314 -6.70 -10.37 -14.45
CA GLU A 314 -7.67 -10.61 -15.54
C GLU A 314 -6.95 -10.93 -16.85
N ALA A 315 -5.96 -10.11 -17.24
CA ALA A 315 -5.15 -10.33 -18.42
C ALA A 315 -4.38 -11.66 -18.37
N TRP A 316 -3.82 -12.01 -17.20
CA TRP A 316 -3.08 -13.25 -17.01
C TRP A 316 -3.96 -14.51 -17.20
N ILE A 317 -5.22 -14.48 -16.75
CA ILE A 317 -6.14 -15.62 -16.85
C ILE A 317 -7.01 -15.62 -18.13
N GLY A 318 -6.70 -14.77 -19.12
CA GLY A 318 -7.41 -14.74 -20.41
C GLY A 318 -8.62 -13.82 -20.45
N ASP A 319 -8.49 -12.62 -19.87
CA ASP A 319 -9.50 -11.56 -19.86
C ASP A 319 -10.83 -11.97 -19.21
N VAL A 320 -10.75 -12.83 -18.19
CA VAL A 320 -11.91 -13.20 -17.38
C VAL A 320 -12.19 -12.07 -16.39
N GLU A 321 -13.41 -11.55 -16.41
CA GLU A 321 -13.84 -10.52 -15.46
C GLU A 321 -13.81 -11.04 -14.02
N LEU A 322 -13.11 -10.32 -13.16
CA LEU A 322 -12.91 -10.67 -11.76
C LEU A 322 -13.65 -9.71 -10.82
N GLU A 323 -13.97 -10.21 -9.63
CA GLU A 323 -14.31 -9.40 -8.47
C GLU A 323 -13.33 -9.61 -7.34
N ASP A 324 -13.09 -8.54 -6.59
CA ASP A 324 -12.22 -8.53 -5.42
C ASP A 324 -12.85 -9.37 -4.31
N THR A 325 -12.08 -10.29 -3.73
CA THR A 325 -12.56 -11.09 -2.60
C THR A 325 -11.84 -10.77 -1.33
N ASP A 326 -10.51 -10.71 -1.36
CA ASP A 326 -9.72 -10.38 -0.18
C ASP A 326 -8.39 -9.73 -0.53
N LEU A 327 -8.00 -8.76 0.28
CA LEU A 327 -6.65 -8.21 0.31
C LEU A 327 -6.34 -7.95 1.77
N TYR A 328 -5.38 -8.71 2.26
CA TYR A 328 -5.10 -8.78 3.68
C TYR A 328 -4.41 -7.50 4.16
N GLY A 329 -3.09 -7.55 4.21
CA GLY A 329 -2.23 -6.49 4.66
C GLY A 329 -0.81 -6.84 4.25
N LEU A 330 0.15 -6.07 4.73
CA LEU A 330 1.55 -6.37 4.48
C LEU A 330 2.00 -7.35 5.54
N ARG A 331 2.23 -8.60 5.15
CA ARG A 331 2.71 -9.65 6.03
C ARG A 331 4.23 -9.64 6.06
N ARG A 332 4.80 -9.54 7.26
CA ARG A 332 6.23 -9.74 7.52
C ARG A 332 6.46 -11.14 8.06
N TYR A 333 7.35 -11.86 7.40
CA TYR A 333 7.95 -13.10 7.89
C TYR A 333 9.32 -12.78 8.48
N THR A 334 9.70 -13.48 9.55
CA THR A 334 10.97 -13.29 10.25
C THR A 334 11.81 -14.56 10.18
N ARG A 335 13.08 -14.47 10.59
CA ARG A 335 14.01 -15.60 10.55
C ARG A 335 13.39 -16.88 11.10
N GLY A 336 13.47 -17.96 10.30
CA GLY A 336 12.91 -19.26 10.64
C GLY A 336 11.43 -19.42 10.31
N SER A 337 10.73 -18.42 9.77
CA SER A 337 9.36 -18.58 9.28
C SER A 337 9.28 -19.65 8.19
N THR A 338 8.23 -20.47 8.25
CA THR A 338 7.87 -21.48 7.24
C THR A 338 6.37 -21.42 6.96
N LEU A 339 5.98 -21.81 5.76
CA LEU A 339 4.60 -21.90 5.29
C LEU A 339 4.38 -23.29 4.69
N MET A 340 3.54 -24.10 5.32
CA MET A 340 3.23 -25.45 4.85
C MET A 340 2.47 -25.39 3.51
N PRO A 341 2.63 -26.39 2.63
CA PRO A 341 1.92 -26.41 1.36
C PRO A 341 0.41 -26.48 1.54
N HIS A 342 -0.30 -25.55 0.93
CA HIS A 342 -1.74 -25.42 1.01
C HIS A 342 -2.33 -24.88 -0.30
N VAL A 343 -3.66 -24.87 -0.38
CA VAL A 343 -4.40 -24.10 -1.37
C VAL A 343 -5.35 -23.12 -0.68
N ASP A 344 -5.61 -22.02 -1.36
CA ASP A 344 -6.53 -21.00 -0.86
C ASP A 344 -7.99 -21.44 -1.00
N ARG A 345 -8.90 -20.65 -0.41
CA ARG A 345 -10.33 -20.96 -0.32
C ARG A 345 -10.96 -20.99 -1.72
N GLU A 346 -11.44 -22.15 -2.16
CA GLU A 346 -11.99 -22.34 -3.51
C GLU A 346 -13.20 -21.45 -3.83
N GLU A 347 -13.98 -21.00 -2.84
CA GLU A 347 -15.14 -20.13 -3.08
C GLU A 347 -14.78 -18.66 -3.36
N THR A 348 -13.55 -18.24 -3.02
CA THR A 348 -13.13 -16.82 -3.01
C THR A 348 -11.79 -16.55 -3.67
N HIS A 349 -10.88 -17.54 -3.76
CA HIS A 349 -9.48 -17.33 -4.14
C HIS A 349 -9.14 -18.14 -5.39
N ALA A 350 -9.72 -17.75 -6.51
CA ALA A 350 -9.55 -18.42 -7.79
C ALA A 350 -8.18 -18.15 -8.42
N ALA A 351 -7.89 -16.86 -8.57
CA ALA A 351 -6.67 -16.31 -9.13
C ALA A 351 -6.18 -15.23 -8.16
N SER A 352 -4.90 -15.29 -7.83
CA SER A 352 -4.34 -14.46 -6.77
C SER A 352 -2.96 -13.94 -7.17
N VAL A 353 -2.52 -12.93 -6.43
CA VAL A 353 -1.18 -12.36 -6.55
C VAL A 353 -0.49 -12.28 -5.21
N ILE A 354 0.79 -12.65 -5.20
CA ILE A 354 1.74 -12.32 -4.15
C ILE A 354 2.60 -11.19 -4.69
N VAL A 355 2.73 -10.09 -3.96
CA VAL A 355 3.66 -9.01 -4.28
C VAL A 355 4.78 -9.02 -3.26
N ASN A 356 6.04 -9.08 -3.72
CA ASN A 356 7.19 -8.92 -2.86
C ASN A 356 7.51 -7.44 -2.68
N ILE A 357 7.44 -6.96 -1.44
CA ILE A 357 7.59 -5.53 -1.12
C ILE A 357 9.01 -5.22 -0.67
N GLY A 358 9.62 -6.13 0.08
CA GLY A 358 10.91 -5.89 0.70
C GLY A 358 11.48 -7.15 1.32
N GLN A 359 12.81 -7.23 1.31
CA GLN A 359 13.61 -8.28 1.91
C GLN A 359 14.76 -7.64 2.66
N TYR A 360 15.10 -8.15 3.84
CA TYR A 360 16.07 -7.53 4.74
C TYR A 360 17.00 -8.58 5.32
N GLY A 361 18.31 -8.34 5.24
CA GLY A 361 19.33 -9.20 5.85
C GLY A 361 19.28 -10.65 5.36
N MET A 362 18.99 -10.88 4.07
CA MET A 362 18.86 -12.22 3.50
C MET A 362 20.23 -12.89 3.36
N ASP A 363 20.39 -14.07 3.97
CA ASP A 363 21.57 -14.91 3.80
C ASP A 363 21.45 -15.76 2.53
N GLU A 364 20.23 -16.21 2.22
CA GLU A 364 19.88 -17.00 1.04
C GLU A 364 18.51 -16.59 0.51
N ALA A 365 18.25 -16.85 -0.78
CA ALA A 365 16.94 -16.60 -1.36
C ALA A 365 15.87 -17.50 -0.72
N TRP A 366 14.69 -16.94 -0.46
CA TRP A 366 13.56 -17.69 0.10
C TRP A 366 12.52 -17.98 -1.01
N PRO A 367 12.50 -19.18 -1.61
CA PRO A 367 11.58 -19.49 -2.71
C PRO A 367 10.17 -19.82 -2.20
N LEU A 368 9.16 -19.50 -3.01
CA LEU A 368 7.86 -20.17 -2.95
C LEU A 368 7.99 -21.53 -3.65
N GLN A 369 7.62 -22.62 -2.98
CA GLN A 369 7.37 -23.89 -3.66
C GLN A 369 5.93 -23.90 -4.17
N ILE A 370 5.71 -24.16 -5.45
CA ILE A 370 4.38 -24.21 -6.07
C ILE A 370 4.27 -25.40 -7.02
N TYR A 371 3.13 -26.07 -7.01
CA TYR A 371 2.84 -27.18 -7.91
C TYR A 371 2.57 -26.66 -9.32
N ASP A 372 3.41 -27.06 -10.27
CA ASP A 372 3.31 -26.65 -11.67
C ASP A 372 2.38 -27.60 -12.42
N LEU A 373 1.26 -27.06 -12.92
CA LEU A 373 0.22 -27.83 -13.59
C LEU A 373 0.67 -28.45 -14.91
N HIS A 374 1.73 -27.91 -15.53
CA HIS A 374 2.25 -28.39 -16.80
C HIS A 374 3.19 -29.58 -16.62
N SER A 375 4.17 -29.45 -15.72
CA SER A 375 5.15 -30.49 -15.44
C SER A 375 4.61 -31.58 -14.50
N GLY A 376 3.64 -31.23 -13.65
CA GLY A 376 3.11 -32.11 -12.63
C GLY A 376 4.03 -32.25 -11.41
N GLU A 377 4.98 -31.33 -11.21
CA GLU A 377 5.97 -31.34 -10.14
C GLU A 377 5.98 -30.03 -9.32
N MET A 378 6.53 -30.09 -8.11
CA MET A 378 6.76 -28.89 -7.31
C MET A 378 7.96 -28.11 -7.86
N THR A 379 7.79 -26.81 -8.08
CA THR A 379 8.81 -25.90 -8.59
C THR A 379 9.12 -24.81 -7.58
N ASN A 380 10.39 -24.40 -7.49
CA ASN A 380 10.82 -23.27 -6.67
C ASN A 380 10.78 -21.98 -7.50
N VAL A 381 10.07 -20.97 -7.00
CA VAL A 381 10.00 -19.64 -7.61
C VAL A 381 10.53 -18.61 -6.61
N THR A 382 11.64 -17.98 -6.96
CA THR A 382 12.20 -16.84 -6.22
C THR A 382 11.62 -15.53 -6.75
N MET A 383 11.50 -14.55 -5.85
CA MET A 383 10.99 -13.22 -6.16
C MET A 383 11.92 -12.17 -5.57
N GLU A 384 12.05 -11.03 -6.24
CA GLU A 384 12.72 -9.83 -5.76
C GLU A 384 11.69 -8.76 -5.37
N PRO A 385 12.05 -7.78 -4.51
CA PRO A 385 11.19 -6.63 -4.23
C PRO A 385 10.78 -5.92 -5.53
N GLY A 386 9.48 -5.62 -5.66
CA GLY A 386 8.90 -5.04 -6.87
C GLY A 386 8.50 -6.07 -7.93
N GLU A 387 8.62 -7.38 -7.65
CA GLU A 387 8.00 -8.43 -8.46
C GLU A 387 6.68 -8.88 -7.84
N LEU A 388 5.78 -9.36 -8.71
CA LEU A 388 4.56 -10.05 -8.33
C LEU A 388 4.54 -11.46 -8.96
N LEU A 389 3.90 -12.39 -8.25
CA LEU A 389 3.65 -13.75 -8.69
C LEU A 389 2.14 -13.97 -8.78
N PHE A 390 1.65 -14.27 -9.97
CA PHE A 390 0.30 -14.76 -10.22
C PHE A 390 0.24 -16.25 -9.94
N TYR A 391 -0.88 -16.72 -9.39
CA TYR A 391 -1.10 -18.15 -9.19
C TYR A 391 -2.58 -18.49 -9.06
N GLU A 392 -2.96 -19.67 -9.56
CA GLU A 392 -4.30 -20.24 -9.45
C GLU A 392 -4.43 -20.82 -8.05
N SER A 393 -4.65 -19.94 -7.07
CA SER A 393 -4.36 -20.17 -5.66
C SER A 393 -5.16 -21.29 -5.00
N ALA A 394 -6.39 -21.54 -5.43
CA ALA A 394 -7.19 -22.66 -4.94
C ALA A 394 -6.83 -23.99 -5.63
N LYS A 395 -6.08 -23.95 -6.74
CA LYS A 395 -5.68 -25.12 -7.52
C LYS A 395 -4.24 -25.55 -7.26
N CYS A 396 -3.31 -24.60 -7.29
CA CYS A 396 -1.88 -24.87 -7.21
C CYS A 396 -1.46 -24.96 -5.75
N LEU A 397 -1.10 -26.17 -5.31
CA LEU A 397 -0.55 -26.37 -3.97
C LEU A 397 0.73 -25.55 -3.83
N HIS A 398 0.81 -24.67 -2.83
CA HIS A 398 1.93 -23.74 -2.67
C HIS A 398 2.32 -23.53 -1.20
N GLY A 399 3.59 -23.22 -0.96
CA GLY A 399 4.15 -23.03 0.38
C GLY A 399 5.57 -22.45 0.37
N ARG A 400 6.14 -22.29 1.57
CA ARG A 400 7.53 -21.89 1.84
C ARG A 400 8.09 -22.80 2.93
N GLU A 401 8.36 -24.04 2.56
CA GLU A 401 8.77 -25.13 3.46
C GLU A 401 10.19 -24.95 3.99
N VAL A 402 11.09 -24.39 3.17
CA VAL A 402 12.45 -24.04 3.61
C VAL A 402 12.34 -22.88 4.58
N PRO A 403 12.94 -22.93 5.78
CA PRO A 403 12.89 -21.80 6.72
C PRO A 403 13.58 -20.56 6.18
N LEU A 404 12.97 -19.39 6.39
CA LEU A 404 13.56 -18.10 6.02
C LEU A 404 14.93 -17.90 6.69
N GLN A 405 15.98 -17.77 5.88
CA GLN A 405 17.32 -17.37 6.30
C GLN A 405 17.53 -15.88 5.98
N GLY A 406 16.88 -15.04 6.76
CA GLY A 406 16.98 -13.59 6.67
C GLY A 406 16.26 -12.90 7.81
N ASP A 407 16.45 -11.59 7.95
CA ASP A 407 15.87 -10.84 9.05
C ASP A 407 14.37 -10.58 8.83
N ALA A 408 13.98 -10.23 7.60
CA ALA A 408 12.58 -10.08 7.23
C ALA A 408 12.28 -10.28 5.74
N PHE A 409 11.10 -10.81 5.43
CA PHE A 409 10.53 -10.90 4.08
C PHE A 409 9.08 -10.37 4.11
N VAL A 410 8.75 -9.41 3.25
CA VAL A 410 7.48 -8.67 3.30
C VAL A 410 6.68 -8.92 2.04
N SER A 411 5.42 -9.31 2.20
CA SER A 411 4.53 -9.61 1.08
C SER A 411 3.14 -9.04 1.26
N LEU A 412 2.53 -8.64 0.13
CA LEU A 412 1.10 -8.37 0.02
C LEU A 412 0.44 -9.52 -0.73
N PHE A 413 -0.77 -9.88 -0.30
CA PHE A 413 -1.58 -10.91 -0.92
C PHE A 413 -2.92 -10.30 -1.33
N ALA A 414 -3.28 -10.47 -2.60
CA ALA A 414 -4.59 -10.07 -3.12
C ALA A 414 -5.23 -11.23 -3.88
N HIS A 415 -6.53 -11.38 -3.69
CA HIS A 415 -7.30 -12.54 -4.10
C HIS A 415 -8.56 -12.12 -4.85
N TYR A 416 -8.87 -12.89 -5.88
CA TYR A 416 -9.97 -12.63 -6.79
C TYR A 416 -10.74 -13.91 -7.10
N ARG A 417 -11.99 -13.74 -7.53
CA ARG A 417 -12.77 -14.80 -8.17
C ARG A 417 -13.48 -14.29 -9.41
N PRO A 418 -13.86 -15.17 -10.36
CA PRO A 418 -14.64 -14.76 -11.51
C PRO A 418 -15.98 -14.16 -11.07
N ARG A 419 -16.31 -13.00 -11.66
CA ARG A 419 -17.57 -12.31 -11.39
C ARG A 419 -18.75 -13.21 -11.76
N ASP A 420 -19.80 -13.16 -10.94
CA ASP A 420 -21.06 -13.89 -11.14
C ASP A 420 -20.92 -15.43 -11.24
N ALA A 421 -19.78 -16.00 -10.81
CA ALA A 421 -19.52 -17.44 -10.83
C ALA A 421 -19.13 -17.98 -9.44
N PRO A 422 -20.05 -18.01 -8.45
CA PRO A 422 -19.75 -18.45 -7.08
C PRO A 422 -19.36 -19.93 -6.96
N ARG A 423 -19.56 -20.72 -8.02
CA ARG A 423 -19.18 -22.15 -8.12
C ARG A 423 -18.18 -22.42 -9.24
N TRP A 424 -17.39 -21.42 -9.63
CA TRP A 424 -16.40 -21.50 -10.70
C TRP A 424 -15.50 -22.74 -10.60
N PHE A 425 -15.15 -23.17 -9.37
CA PHE A 425 -14.24 -24.27 -9.10
C PHE A 425 -14.80 -25.65 -9.51
N LEU A 426 -16.12 -25.79 -9.69
CA LEU A 426 -16.76 -27.01 -10.16
C LEU A 426 -16.87 -27.10 -11.69
N GLU A 427 -16.58 -26.01 -12.39
CA GLU A 427 -16.64 -25.96 -13.85
C GLU A 427 -15.49 -26.77 -14.43
N ASP A 428 -15.82 -27.82 -15.17
CA ASP A 428 -14.84 -28.68 -15.82
C ASP A 428 -14.36 -28.03 -17.13
N LYS A 429 -13.55 -26.97 -16.98
CA LYS A 429 -13.01 -26.17 -18.09
C LYS A 429 -11.51 -25.94 -17.88
N THR A 430 -10.74 -26.25 -18.91
CA THR A 430 -9.30 -25.99 -18.97
C THR A 430 -8.99 -25.17 -20.22
N GLU A 431 -8.44 -23.97 -20.04
CA GLU A 431 -8.04 -23.10 -21.16
C GLU A 431 -6.57 -23.29 -21.55
N ALA A 432 -5.71 -23.68 -20.60
CA ALA A 432 -4.27 -23.94 -20.79
C ALA A 432 -3.52 -22.81 -21.51
N LEU A 433 -3.84 -21.57 -21.16
CA LEU A 433 -3.24 -20.37 -21.75
C LEU A 433 -1.71 -20.35 -21.52
N GLU A 434 -0.97 -20.07 -22.59
CA GLU A 434 0.43 -19.67 -22.49
C GLU A 434 0.47 -18.16 -22.37
N TRP A 435 0.97 -17.69 -21.23
CA TRP A 435 1.12 -16.27 -21.00
C TRP A 435 2.53 -15.82 -21.38
N ALA A 436 2.60 -14.83 -22.26
CA ALA A 436 3.80 -14.07 -22.53
C ALA A 436 3.61 -12.67 -21.91
N TYR A 437 4.53 -12.26 -21.06
CA TYR A 437 4.51 -10.91 -20.52
C TYR A 437 4.94 -9.92 -21.63
N ASP A 438 3.95 -9.30 -22.27
CA ASP A 438 4.17 -8.33 -23.36
C ASP A 438 4.20 -6.87 -22.86
N GLY A 439 4.32 -6.67 -21.55
CA GLY A 439 4.20 -5.37 -20.89
C GLY A 439 2.79 -5.11 -20.34
N LEU A 440 2.65 -4.07 -19.51
CA LEU A 440 1.38 -3.71 -18.87
C LEU A 440 0.49 -2.94 -19.85
N PRO A 441 -0.86 -3.04 -19.75
CA PRO A 441 -1.79 -2.22 -20.55
C PRO A 441 -1.75 -0.72 -20.19
N TYR A 442 -1.05 -0.36 -19.12
CA TYR A 442 -0.77 1.02 -18.75
C TYR A 442 0.54 1.46 -19.41
N SER A 443 0.47 2.54 -20.19
CA SER A 443 1.67 3.19 -20.72
C SER A 443 2.60 3.54 -19.56
N LEU A 444 3.78 2.94 -19.56
CA LEU A 444 4.94 3.41 -18.80
C LEU A 444 5.31 4.80 -19.35
N GLY A 445 4.68 5.86 -18.86
CA GLY A 445 5.25 7.19 -19.10
C GLY A 445 6.63 7.23 -18.48
N ASP A 446 7.65 7.69 -19.22
CA ASP A 446 9.07 8.05 -18.94
C ASP A 446 9.88 7.36 -17.82
N ALA A 447 9.31 6.46 -17.01
CA ALA A 447 9.98 5.68 -15.98
C ALA A 447 10.98 4.68 -16.58
N GLU A 448 10.79 4.27 -17.84
CA GLU A 448 11.80 3.51 -18.59
C GLU A 448 13.06 4.35 -18.87
N GLU A 449 12.92 5.66 -19.04
CA GLU A 449 14.03 6.57 -19.30
C GLU A 449 14.87 6.82 -18.04
N GLN A 450 14.27 6.70 -16.85
CA GLN A 450 14.96 6.90 -15.56
C GLN A 450 15.83 5.72 -15.13
N VAL A 451 15.47 4.48 -15.50
CA VAL A 451 16.13 3.28 -14.96
C VAL A 451 17.30 2.84 -15.84
N GLY A 452 17.39 3.34 -17.08
CA GLY A 452 18.28 2.78 -18.09
C GLY A 452 17.89 1.34 -18.43
N SER A 453 18.30 0.84 -19.59
CA SER A 453 17.92 -0.48 -20.13
C SER A 453 18.50 -1.69 -19.38
N ARG A 454 18.70 -1.58 -18.06
CA ARG A 454 19.06 -2.69 -17.18
C ARG A 454 18.06 -2.76 -16.04
N THR A 455 16.97 -3.46 -16.30
CA THR A 455 16.10 -4.12 -15.32
C THR A 455 16.96 -5.01 -14.42
N ARG A 456 17.62 -4.42 -13.42
CA ARG A 456 18.30 -5.13 -12.35
C ARG A 456 18.09 -4.37 -11.06
N THR A 457 17.19 -4.96 -10.27
CA THR A 457 17.16 -4.84 -8.82
C THR A 457 16.83 -3.43 -8.32
N PHE A 458 15.53 -3.18 -8.07
CA PHE A 458 15.15 -2.26 -7.00
C PHE A 458 15.56 -2.91 -5.69
N VAL A 459 16.86 -2.87 -5.39
CA VAL A 459 17.31 -3.31 -4.09
C VAL A 459 16.75 -2.29 -3.10
N VAL A 460 15.78 -2.71 -2.31
CA VAL A 460 15.59 -2.14 -0.97
C VAL A 460 16.77 -2.65 -0.11
N GLU A 461 18.00 -2.52 -0.59
CA GLU A 461 19.23 -2.57 0.21
C GLU A 461 19.36 -1.17 0.81
N ASP A 462 18.46 -0.83 1.71
CA ASP A 462 18.87 0.07 2.77
C ASP A 462 19.04 -0.79 4.01
N ALA A 463 20.30 -1.16 4.23
CA ALA A 463 20.81 -1.89 5.39
C ALA A 463 20.59 -1.13 6.72
N SER A 464 19.83 -0.03 6.72
CA SER A 464 19.19 0.48 7.91
C SER A 464 17.77 -0.05 8.00
N SER A 465 17.59 -1.15 8.74
CA SER A 465 16.30 -1.50 9.34
C SER A 465 15.68 -0.22 9.93
N PRO A 466 14.38 0.11 9.74
CA PRO A 466 13.76 1.20 10.51
C PRO A 466 14.12 0.94 11.97
N ALA A 467 14.91 1.83 12.58
CA ALA A 467 15.68 1.58 13.78
C ALA A 467 14.96 0.58 14.69
N LEU A 468 15.34 -0.70 14.58
CA LEU A 468 14.85 -1.77 15.44
C LEU A 468 15.60 -1.58 16.75
N GLY A 469 15.28 -0.49 17.44
CA GLY A 469 15.62 -0.35 18.85
C GLY A 469 14.99 -1.52 19.57
N GLU A 470 15.82 -2.19 20.37
CA GLU A 470 15.38 -3.17 21.34
C GLU A 470 14.14 -2.64 22.08
N LEU A 471 13.00 -3.27 21.84
CA LEU A 471 11.82 -3.23 22.71
C LEU A 471 11.64 -4.62 23.32
#